data_AF-A0A961VSU1-F1
#
_entry.id   AF-A0A961VSU1-F1
#
_cell.length_a   1.000
_cell.length_b   1.000
_cell.length_c   1.000
_cell.angle_alpha   90.00
_cell.angle_beta   90.00
_cell.angle_gamma   90.00
#
_symmetry.space_group_name_H-M   'P 1'
#
loop_
_entity.id
_entity.type
_entity.pdbx_description
1 polymer ?
#
loop_
_entity_poly.entity_id
_entity_poly.type
_entity_poly.pdbx_seq_one_letter_code
_entity_poly.pdbx_strand_id
1 'polypeptide(L)'
;MRSPLAAALLVVAFCLPARAEEPPIPSPYGGNRLFAESIAAAESEAIPPRRLNGITVPHHLLAADLIARAFRLARDNRYDRIVVLTPDHFKRSRRPFATTRRDFDTVFGRVPSDREAVSALLGETALVEDSALFEREHGIGAILPYIAHFFPGTPVVPVAVTIGSDRQDWDAMVAALDPLVTPRTLIVQSTDFSHYLSLPEAILRDQETLTVIAAGDLDAVEKLHQPRHLDSRGSQYIQMRLQADHFGAAPTVIANSNMQFYLERPVAETTSYIVQAYFDQGDMQRIGPDGYLDGERLCFAGDTFFGRYLLPVVSRPDIRDRLTAEIADMLGGCPLVLNLEGVTLAEMPTGLDDTQLAMPEDLTLDWLKRLGVVAVSIANNHSRDLGAAPRAAMAERLRAAGIAVVDGSEAVDLGPMRVIALTDLDNSGVPHTGLVTPEVLETVTRSDAPPPLAAFMHWGTEYVAHPSGRENALAGALRQAAVSLIVGAHPHVSGERLMALAGGESLLAYSLGNFLFDQPGETVSGAVLEVRFFPQGTFFARLIPIPNLYARALALR
;
A
#
# COMPACT_ATOMS: atom_id res chain seq x y z
N MET A 1 -43.48 -60.95 -37.08
CA MET A 1 -42.89 -59.66 -36.68
C MET A 1 -43.42 -59.31 -35.30
N ARG A 2 -42.52 -59.20 -34.30
CA ARG A 2 -42.84 -58.95 -32.89
C ARG A 2 -43.08 -57.45 -32.67
N SER A 3 -44.09 -57.09 -31.87
CA SER A 3 -44.31 -55.75 -31.31
C SER A 3 -44.38 -55.90 -29.80
N PRO A 4 -43.53 -55.23 -29.00
CA PRO A 4 -43.67 -55.25 -27.55
C PRO A 4 -44.53 -54.08 -27.06
N LEU A 5 -45.42 -54.36 -26.09
CA LEU A 5 -46.10 -53.35 -25.29
C LEU A 5 -45.08 -52.61 -24.41
N ALA A 6 -45.10 -51.28 -24.45
CA ALA A 6 -44.39 -50.43 -23.49
C ALA A 6 -45.25 -50.25 -22.23
N ALA A 7 -44.73 -50.71 -21.09
CA ALA A 7 -45.28 -50.40 -19.77
C ALA A 7 -44.77 -49.02 -19.32
N ALA A 8 -45.68 -48.09 -19.06
CA ALA A 8 -45.35 -46.79 -18.49
C ALA A 8 -45.10 -46.93 -16.98
N LEU A 9 -43.86 -46.74 -16.54
CA LEU A 9 -43.51 -46.57 -15.13
C LEU A 9 -43.87 -45.13 -14.70
N LEU A 10 -44.83 -45.00 -13.79
CA LEU A 10 -45.16 -43.74 -13.13
C LEU A 10 -44.13 -43.48 -12.02
N VAL A 11 -43.18 -42.57 -12.25
CA VAL A 11 -42.27 -42.10 -11.19
C VAL A 11 -43.00 -41.03 -10.38
N VAL A 12 -43.47 -41.41 -9.18
CA VAL A 12 -43.99 -40.46 -8.20
C VAL A 12 -42.79 -39.73 -7.60
N ALA A 13 -42.57 -38.48 -8.02
CA ALA A 13 -41.61 -37.59 -7.40
C ALA A 13 -42.11 -37.24 -5.99
N PHE A 14 -41.45 -37.78 -4.96
CA PHE A 14 -41.61 -37.30 -3.60
C PHE A 14 -41.07 -35.87 -3.52
N CYS A 15 -41.97 -34.88 -3.54
CA CYS A 15 -41.64 -33.53 -3.09
C CYS A 15 -41.32 -33.60 -1.60
N LEU A 16 -40.04 -33.50 -1.25
CA LEU A 16 -39.63 -33.16 0.10
C LEU A 16 -40.25 -31.79 0.46
N PRO A 17 -40.85 -31.63 1.64
CA PRO A 17 -41.38 -30.33 2.05
C PRO A 17 -40.22 -29.33 2.11
N ALA A 18 -40.43 -28.15 1.52
CA ALA A 18 -39.52 -27.02 1.69
C ALA A 18 -39.32 -26.80 3.20
N ARG A 19 -38.06 -26.88 3.67
CA ARG A 19 -37.73 -26.49 5.05
C ARG A 19 -38.26 -25.08 5.27
N ALA A 20 -39.01 -24.87 6.35
CA ALA A 20 -39.41 -23.52 6.76
C ALA A 20 -38.15 -22.65 6.85
N GLU A 21 -38.16 -21.48 6.23
CA GLU A 21 -37.02 -20.57 6.29
C GLU A 21 -36.75 -20.21 7.75
N GLU A 22 -35.52 -20.46 8.20
CA GLU A 22 -35.08 -20.04 9.52
C GLU A 22 -35.21 -18.52 9.64
N PRO A 23 -35.61 -18.00 10.82
CA PRO A 23 -35.74 -16.57 11.03
C PRO A 23 -34.39 -15.86 10.79
N PRO A 24 -34.42 -14.56 10.44
CA PRO A 24 -33.21 -13.76 10.35
C PRO A 24 -32.42 -13.82 11.66
N ILE A 25 -31.12 -13.61 11.57
CA ILE A 25 -30.25 -13.42 12.72
C ILE A 25 -30.57 -12.04 13.31
N PRO A 26 -30.96 -11.94 14.59
CA PRO A 26 -31.32 -10.66 15.19
C PRO A 26 -30.09 -9.76 15.34
N SER A 27 -30.31 -8.44 15.31
CA SER A 27 -29.23 -7.49 15.55
C SER A 27 -28.67 -7.65 16.97
N PRO A 28 -27.33 -7.69 17.16
CA PRO A 28 -26.74 -7.67 18.49
C PRO A 28 -26.86 -6.29 19.16
N TYR A 29 -27.35 -5.26 18.44
CA TYR A 29 -27.47 -3.89 18.95
C TYR A 29 -28.92 -3.46 19.11
N GLY A 30 -29.24 -2.88 20.27
CA GLY A 30 -30.60 -2.41 20.59
C GLY A 30 -30.92 -0.97 20.15
N GLY A 31 -29.96 -0.23 19.57
CA GLY A 31 -30.15 1.17 19.17
C GLY A 31 -29.15 1.63 18.10
N ASN A 32 -29.49 2.68 17.36
CA ASN A 32 -28.74 3.14 16.19
C ASN A 32 -27.82 4.35 16.44
N ARG A 33 -27.84 4.94 17.64
CA ARG A 33 -27.22 6.24 17.91
C ARG A 33 -25.74 6.31 17.50
N LEU A 34 -24.92 5.37 17.98
CA LEU A 34 -23.49 5.32 17.66
C LEU A 34 -23.24 5.29 16.15
N PHE A 35 -23.96 4.41 15.45
CA PHE A 35 -23.82 4.26 14.01
C PHE A 35 -24.30 5.51 13.25
N ALA A 36 -25.40 6.11 13.68
CA ALA A 36 -25.93 7.32 13.05
C ALA A 36 -24.98 8.52 13.24
N GLU A 37 -24.36 8.64 14.41
CA GLU A 37 -23.37 9.69 14.70
C GLU A 37 -22.09 9.50 13.85
N SER A 38 -21.54 8.29 13.74
CA SER A 38 -20.35 8.03 12.92
C SER A 38 -20.61 8.17 11.42
N ILE A 39 -21.78 7.73 10.94
CA ILE A 39 -22.24 7.95 9.55
C ILE A 39 -22.34 9.44 9.26
N ALA A 40 -23.03 10.21 10.10
CA ALA A 40 -23.20 11.65 9.89
C ALA A 40 -21.85 12.39 9.84
N ALA A 41 -20.89 11.98 10.68
CA ALA A 41 -19.53 12.51 10.63
C ALA A 41 -18.85 12.20 9.28
N ALA A 42 -18.87 10.93 8.84
CA ALA A 42 -18.29 10.53 7.56
C ALA A 42 -18.95 11.21 6.35
N GLU A 43 -20.27 11.45 6.39
CA GLU A 43 -21.00 12.14 5.31
C GLU A 43 -20.65 13.62 5.18
N SER A 44 -20.15 14.24 6.24
CA SER A 44 -19.70 15.63 6.21
C SER A 44 -18.39 15.83 5.44
N GLU A 45 -17.67 14.75 5.16
CA GLU A 45 -16.42 14.78 4.40
C GLU A 45 -16.67 14.87 2.88
N ALA A 46 -16.00 15.82 2.23
CA ALA A 46 -16.03 15.99 0.79
C ALA A 46 -15.06 15.00 0.12
N ILE A 47 -15.60 13.85 -0.30
CA ILE A 47 -14.82 12.77 -0.93
C ILE A 47 -15.28 12.62 -2.38
N PRO A 48 -14.39 12.79 -3.37
CA PRO A 48 -14.72 12.57 -4.77
C PRO A 48 -15.05 11.09 -5.02
N PRO A 49 -16.01 10.78 -5.90
CA PRO A 49 -16.34 9.41 -6.26
C PRO A 49 -15.11 8.66 -6.79
N ARG A 50 -14.89 7.44 -6.31
CA ARG A 50 -13.81 6.54 -6.72
C ARG A 50 -14.36 5.18 -7.04
N ARG A 51 -13.74 4.50 -8.01
CA ARG A 51 -14.07 3.09 -8.26
C ARG A 51 -13.27 2.23 -7.31
N LEU A 52 -13.97 1.43 -6.50
CA LEU A 52 -13.33 0.52 -5.57
C LEU A 52 -14.06 -0.82 -5.51
N ASN A 53 -13.30 -1.88 -5.22
CA ASN A 53 -13.80 -3.25 -5.20
C ASN A 53 -13.57 -3.94 -3.86
N GLY A 54 -12.96 -3.26 -2.89
CA GLY A 54 -12.95 -3.73 -1.52
C GLY A 54 -12.44 -2.75 -0.51
N ILE A 55 -12.74 -3.08 0.74
CA ILE A 55 -12.33 -2.35 1.93
C ILE A 55 -11.97 -3.33 3.04
N THR A 56 -10.98 -2.97 3.85
CA THR A 56 -10.71 -3.61 5.15
C THR A 56 -11.04 -2.60 6.23
N VAL A 57 -11.88 -2.99 7.18
CA VAL A 57 -12.36 -2.12 8.27
C VAL A 57 -12.23 -2.83 9.61
N PRO A 58 -12.00 -2.08 10.70
CA PRO A 58 -12.09 -2.63 12.04
C PRO A 58 -13.52 -3.06 12.37
N HIS A 59 -13.67 -3.85 13.42
CA HIS A 59 -14.96 -4.19 14.02
C HIS A 59 -15.07 -3.80 15.50
N HIS A 60 -14.02 -3.28 16.11
CA HIS A 60 -14.13 -2.61 17.40
C HIS A 60 -14.81 -1.24 17.21
N LEU A 61 -16.06 -1.15 17.64
CA LEU A 61 -16.91 0.05 17.51
C LEU A 61 -16.40 1.31 18.22
N LEU A 62 -15.32 1.23 19.00
CA LEU A 62 -14.62 2.43 19.49
C LEU A 62 -14.07 3.26 18.32
N ALA A 63 -13.68 2.61 17.22
CA ALA A 63 -13.23 3.24 15.97
C ALA A 63 -14.36 3.29 14.91
N ALA A 64 -15.60 3.54 15.35
CA ALA A 64 -16.77 3.60 14.47
C ALA A 64 -16.65 4.66 13.36
N ASP A 65 -15.92 5.73 13.60
CA ASP A 65 -15.58 6.76 12.62
C ASP A 65 -14.79 6.17 11.44
N LEU A 66 -13.76 5.37 11.72
CA LEU A 66 -12.96 4.71 10.68
C LEU A 66 -13.79 3.74 9.82
N ILE A 67 -14.71 3.00 10.45
CA ILE A 67 -15.63 2.10 9.76
C ILE A 67 -16.56 2.89 8.84
N ALA A 68 -17.25 3.89 9.38
CA ALA A 68 -18.20 4.71 8.66
C ALA A 68 -17.54 5.39 7.44
N ARG A 69 -16.32 5.90 7.63
CA ARG A 69 -15.54 6.58 6.60
C ARG A 69 -15.24 5.64 5.42
N ALA A 70 -14.80 4.41 5.68
CA ALA A 70 -14.49 3.42 4.65
C ALA A 70 -15.73 3.01 3.84
N PHE A 71 -16.86 2.81 4.50
CA PHE A 71 -18.13 2.54 3.81
C PHE A 71 -18.62 3.75 3.01
N ARG A 72 -18.43 4.97 3.54
CA ARG A 72 -18.72 6.22 2.80
C ARG A 72 -17.87 6.31 1.54
N LEU A 73 -16.59 5.93 1.55
CA LEU A 73 -15.75 5.89 0.36
C LEU A 73 -16.32 4.94 -0.70
N ALA A 74 -16.85 3.80 -0.27
CA ALA A 74 -17.43 2.78 -1.15
C ALA A 74 -18.81 3.14 -1.73
N ARG A 75 -19.56 4.04 -1.09
CA ARG A 75 -20.99 4.28 -1.38
C ARG A 75 -21.29 4.70 -2.82
N ASP A 76 -20.37 5.40 -3.48
CA ASP A 76 -20.62 5.99 -4.80
C ASP A 76 -20.47 4.96 -5.94
N ASN A 77 -20.26 3.69 -5.59
CA ASN A 77 -20.23 2.54 -6.49
C ASN A 77 -21.56 1.77 -6.44
N ARG A 78 -21.82 0.97 -7.47
CA ARG A 78 -22.98 0.07 -7.52
C ARG A 78 -22.54 -1.37 -7.35
N TYR A 79 -22.95 -1.99 -6.25
CA TYR A 79 -22.70 -3.41 -5.96
C TYR A 79 -23.98 -4.23 -5.95
N ASP A 80 -23.93 -5.44 -6.52
CA ASP A 80 -25.03 -6.41 -6.40
C ASP A 80 -24.78 -7.46 -5.32
N ARG A 81 -23.54 -7.55 -4.84
CA ARG A 81 -23.11 -8.53 -3.86
C ARG A 81 -21.99 -7.95 -3.01
N ILE A 82 -22.04 -8.23 -1.72
CA ILE A 82 -20.97 -7.91 -0.78
C ILE A 82 -20.45 -9.22 -0.18
N VAL A 83 -19.20 -9.59 -0.47
CA VAL A 83 -18.55 -10.70 0.24
C VAL A 83 -17.98 -10.14 1.54
N VAL A 84 -18.34 -10.74 2.68
CA VAL A 84 -17.86 -10.30 3.99
C VAL A 84 -16.96 -11.36 4.59
N LEU A 85 -15.67 -11.06 4.70
CA LEU A 85 -14.68 -11.89 5.39
C LEU A 85 -14.58 -11.44 6.85
N THR A 86 -14.77 -12.35 7.80
CA THR A 86 -14.70 -12.06 9.24
C THR A 86 -13.95 -13.18 9.95
N PRO A 87 -13.18 -12.93 11.02
CA PRO A 87 -12.69 -14.00 11.89
C PRO A 87 -13.85 -14.76 12.56
N ASP A 88 -13.63 -16.05 12.88
CA ASP A 88 -14.41 -16.82 13.86
C ASP A 88 -13.80 -16.61 15.26
N HIS A 89 -14.20 -15.54 15.95
CA HIS A 89 -13.63 -15.19 17.26
C HIS A 89 -13.89 -16.23 18.33
N PHE A 90 -15.02 -16.93 18.21
CA PHE A 90 -15.49 -17.87 19.22
C PHE A 90 -15.06 -19.31 18.95
N LYS A 91 -14.27 -19.56 17.88
CA LYS A 91 -13.78 -20.89 17.47
C LYS A 91 -14.91 -21.92 17.41
N ARG A 92 -16.03 -21.52 16.79
CA ARG A 92 -17.25 -22.32 16.74
C ARG A 92 -17.34 -23.18 15.50
N SER A 93 -16.68 -22.78 14.42
CA SER A 93 -16.66 -23.55 13.19
C SER A 93 -15.80 -24.82 13.35
N ARG A 94 -16.28 -25.92 12.76
CA ARG A 94 -15.57 -27.21 12.67
C ARG A 94 -14.88 -27.39 11.32
N ARG A 95 -15.18 -26.51 10.36
CA ARG A 95 -14.53 -26.43 9.05
C ARG A 95 -13.61 -25.22 8.99
N PRO A 96 -12.66 -25.16 8.05
CA PRO A 96 -11.82 -23.99 7.86
C PRO A 96 -12.62 -22.69 7.72
N PHE A 97 -13.83 -22.78 7.14
CA PHE A 97 -14.75 -21.66 6.98
C PHE A 97 -16.18 -22.00 7.36
N ALA A 98 -16.95 -20.96 7.69
CA ALA A 98 -18.38 -21.07 7.92
C ALA A 98 -19.14 -19.94 7.21
N THR A 99 -20.38 -20.23 6.82
CA THR A 99 -21.30 -19.27 6.20
C THR A 99 -22.72 -19.48 6.73
N THR A 100 -23.68 -18.68 6.28
CA THR A 100 -25.10 -18.87 6.61
C THR A 100 -26.03 -18.35 5.52
N ARG A 101 -27.16 -19.05 5.31
CA ARG A 101 -28.22 -18.60 4.39
C ARG A 101 -29.20 -17.61 5.02
N ARG A 102 -29.11 -17.39 6.34
CA ARG A 102 -30.04 -16.53 7.07
C ARG A 102 -29.74 -15.07 6.80
N ASP A 103 -30.79 -14.26 6.68
CA ASP A 103 -30.65 -12.80 6.60
C ASP A 103 -30.25 -12.23 7.96
N PHE A 104 -29.80 -10.99 8.00
CA PHE A 104 -29.39 -10.29 9.23
C PHE A 104 -30.29 -9.08 9.47
N ASP A 105 -30.94 -9.02 10.63
CA ASP A 105 -31.60 -7.80 11.07
C ASP A 105 -30.58 -6.83 11.67
N THR A 106 -30.68 -5.54 11.33
CA THR A 106 -29.83 -4.47 11.87
C THR A 106 -30.67 -3.32 12.38
N VAL A 107 -30.03 -2.38 13.06
CA VAL A 107 -30.65 -1.13 13.53
C VAL A 107 -31.06 -0.17 12.42
N PHE A 108 -30.69 -0.44 11.16
CA PHE A 108 -31.11 0.32 9.97
C PHE A 108 -31.95 -0.51 8.97
N GLY A 109 -32.28 -1.76 9.30
CA GLY A 109 -33.06 -2.64 8.44
C GLY A 109 -32.37 -3.97 8.17
N ARG A 110 -33.02 -4.81 7.36
CA ARG A 110 -32.53 -6.16 7.05
C ARG A 110 -31.46 -6.12 5.95
N VAL A 111 -30.39 -6.87 6.15
CA VAL A 111 -29.39 -7.21 5.15
C VAL A 111 -29.66 -8.64 4.67
N PRO A 112 -30.05 -8.86 3.41
CA PRO A 112 -30.32 -10.19 2.90
C PRO A 112 -29.03 -10.99 2.70
N SER A 113 -29.09 -12.30 2.87
CA SER A 113 -27.99 -13.19 2.46
C SER A 113 -28.16 -13.62 1.00
N ASP A 114 -27.08 -13.66 0.23
CA ASP A 114 -27.08 -14.19 -1.14
C ASP A 114 -27.17 -15.72 -1.10
N ARG A 115 -28.40 -16.23 -1.07
CA ARG A 115 -28.69 -17.66 -0.88
C ARG A 115 -28.11 -18.54 -1.97
N GLU A 116 -28.00 -18.04 -3.20
CA GLU A 116 -27.42 -18.80 -4.32
C GLU A 116 -25.91 -18.94 -4.13
N ALA A 117 -25.20 -17.83 -3.90
CA ALA A 117 -23.77 -17.83 -3.65
C ALA A 117 -23.39 -18.62 -2.39
N VAL A 118 -24.14 -18.44 -1.30
CA VAL A 118 -23.95 -19.20 -0.06
C VAL A 118 -24.18 -20.70 -0.29
N SER A 119 -25.19 -21.07 -1.10
CA SER A 119 -25.43 -22.48 -1.42
C SER A 119 -24.32 -23.09 -2.27
N ALA A 120 -23.70 -22.32 -3.16
CA ALA A 120 -22.52 -22.73 -3.90
C ALA A 120 -21.35 -23.02 -2.94
N LEU A 121 -21.04 -22.12 -2.01
CA LEU A 121 -19.98 -22.33 -1.00
C LEU A 121 -20.25 -23.55 -0.11
N LEU A 122 -21.50 -23.76 0.29
CA LEU A 122 -21.89 -24.94 1.09
C LEU A 122 -21.85 -26.26 0.31
N GLY A 123 -21.73 -26.21 -1.01
CA GLY A 123 -21.40 -27.37 -1.84
C GLY A 123 -19.99 -27.90 -1.56
N GLU A 124 -19.07 -27.04 -1.15
CA GLU A 124 -17.70 -27.37 -0.75
C GLU A 124 -17.67 -27.90 0.69
N THR A 125 -18.36 -29.02 0.93
CA THR A 125 -18.62 -29.57 2.28
C THR A 125 -17.37 -29.89 3.10
N ALA A 126 -16.22 -30.05 2.45
CA ALA A 126 -14.94 -30.24 3.13
C ALA A 126 -14.40 -28.93 3.75
N LEU A 127 -14.71 -27.80 3.11
CA LEU A 127 -14.13 -26.48 3.32
C LEU A 127 -15.06 -25.56 4.12
N VAL A 128 -16.37 -25.61 3.86
CA VAL A 128 -17.36 -24.65 4.38
C VAL A 128 -18.51 -25.38 5.07
N GLU A 129 -18.96 -24.87 6.22
CA GLU A 129 -20.19 -25.32 6.87
C GLU A 129 -21.23 -24.20 7.08
N ASP A 130 -22.49 -24.60 7.18
CA ASP A 130 -23.58 -23.70 7.58
C ASP A 130 -23.58 -23.60 9.11
N SER A 131 -23.56 -22.37 9.64
CA SER A 131 -23.29 -22.17 11.07
C SER A 131 -24.18 -21.11 11.71
N ALA A 132 -24.58 -21.40 12.95
CA ALA A 132 -25.24 -20.44 13.83
C ALA A 132 -24.23 -19.51 14.54
N LEU A 133 -22.92 -19.63 14.28
CA LEU A 133 -21.92 -18.75 14.90
C LEU A 133 -22.21 -17.27 14.66
N PHE A 134 -22.81 -16.96 13.52
CA PHE A 134 -23.19 -15.62 13.09
C PHE A 134 -24.21 -14.94 14.03
N GLU A 135 -24.90 -15.69 14.89
CA GLU A 135 -25.75 -15.11 15.95
C GLU A 135 -24.96 -14.40 17.06
N ARG A 136 -23.67 -14.71 17.19
CA ARG A 136 -22.80 -14.14 18.22
C ARG A 136 -21.54 -13.49 17.65
N GLU A 137 -21.21 -13.75 16.39
CA GLU A 137 -20.01 -13.22 15.74
C GLU A 137 -20.09 -11.70 15.62
N HIS A 138 -19.24 -11.02 16.39
CA HIS A 138 -19.28 -9.57 16.52
C HIS A 138 -18.52 -8.87 15.39
N GLY A 139 -17.58 -9.54 14.72
CA GLY A 139 -16.83 -8.96 13.60
C GLY A 139 -17.77 -8.47 12.50
N ILE A 140 -18.50 -9.40 11.89
CA ILE A 140 -19.57 -9.07 10.92
C ILE A 140 -20.71 -8.28 11.56
N GLY A 141 -21.11 -8.61 12.79
CA GLY A 141 -22.19 -7.92 13.50
C GLY A 141 -21.99 -6.40 13.55
N ALA A 142 -20.76 -5.95 13.85
CA ALA A 142 -20.39 -4.55 13.96
C ALA A 142 -20.48 -3.76 12.66
N ILE A 143 -20.30 -4.42 11.50
CA ILE A 143 -20.26 -3.74 10.20
C ILE A 143 -21.57 -3.81 9.42
N LEU A 144 -22.45 -4.76 9.73
CA LEU A 144 -23.75 -4.93 9.06
C LEU A 144 -24.65 -3.68 9.09
N PRO A 145 -24.72 -2.87 10.18
CA PRO A 145 -25.48 -1.61 10.15
C PRO A 145 -24.98 -0.63 9.08
N TYR A 146 -23.67 -0.55 8.84
CA TYR A 146 -23.12 0.29 7.78
C TYR A 146 -23.46 -0.24 6.39
N ILE A 147 -23.44 -1.57 6.20
CA ILE A 147 -23.92 -2.20 4.95
C ILE A 147 -25.40 -1.86 4.71
N ALA A 148 -26.26 -2.03 5.72
CA ALA A 148 -27.68 -1.73 5.62
C ALA A 148 -27.96 -0.26 5.26
N HIS A 149 -27.13 0.66 5.77
CA HIS A 149 -27.26 2.09 5.51
C HIS A 149 -26.75 2.49 4.11
N PHE A 150 -25.50 2.13 3.77
CA PHE A 150 -24.85 2.58 2.54
C PHE A 150 -25.25 1.76 1.30
N PHE A 151 -25.64 0.49 1.49
CA PHE A 151 -25.98 -0.44 0.41
C PHE A 151 -27.33 -1.13 0.67
N PRO A 152 -28.43 -0.36 0.78
CA PRO A 152 -29.73 -0.92 1.16
C PRO A 152 -30.20 -1.98 0.16
N GLY A 153 -30.47 -3.18 0.67
CA GLY A 153 -30.97 -4.31 -0.12
C GLY A 153 -29.90 -5.10 -0.88
N THR A 154 -28.63 -4.68 -0.87
CA THR A 154 -27.54 -5.45 -1.47
C THR A 154 -27.25 -6.69 -0.60
N PRO A 155 -27.32 -7.91 -1.17
CA PRO A 155 -27.12 -9.13 -0.39
C PRO A 155 -25.66 -9.38 -0.03
N VAL A 156 -25.44 -10.05 1.11
CA VAL A 156 -24.12 -10.43 1.61
C VAL A 156 -23.83 -11.92 1.42
N VAL A 157 -22.56 -12.24 1.21
CA VAL A 157 -22.00 -13.60 1.34
C VAL A 157 -21.10 -13.60 2.57
N PRO A 158 -21.60 -14.01 3.74
CA PRO A 158 -20.81 -14.01 4.96
C PRO A 158 -19.86 -15.21 4.99
N VAL A 159 -18.57 -14.97 5.22
CA VAL A 159 -17.53 -16.01 5.31
C VAL A 159 -16.73 -15.79 6.58
N ALA A 160 -16.97 -16.63 7.58
CA ALA A 160 -16.19 -16.67 8.79
C ALA A 160 -14.95 -17.54 8.58
N VAL A 161 -13.77 -16.99 8.89
CA VAL A 161 -12.47 -17.62 8.70
C VAL A 161 -11.93 -18.09 10.05
N THR A 162 -11.67 -19.38 10.17
CA THR A 162 -11.17 -19.94 11.43
C THR A 162 -9.69 -19.62 11.66
N ILE A 163 -9.31 -19.48 12.93
CA ILE A 163 -7.92 -19.25 13.36
C ILE A 163 -7.00 -20.42 12.97
N GLY A 164 -7.55 -21.64 12.87
CA GLY A 164 -6.81 -22.85 12.52
C GLY A 164 -6.66 -23.11 11.02
N SER A 165 -7.28 -22.30 10.16
CA SER A 165 -7.13 -22.44 8.70
C SER A 165 -5.70 -22.09 8.27
N ASP A 166 -5.23 -22.76 7.22
CA ASP A 166 -3.89 -22.57 6.67
C ASP A 166 -3.91 -22.11 5.20
N ARG A 167 -2.71 -22.00 4.61
CA ARG A 167 -2.55 -21.55 3.22
C ARG A 167 -3.35 -22.37 2.21
N GLN A 168 -3.39 -23.70 2.39
CA GLN A 168 -4.12 -24.58 1.48
C GLN A 168 -5.63 -24.31 1.58
N ASP A 169 -6.13 -24.13 2.80
CA ASP A 169 -7.54 -23.75 3.02
C ASP A 169 -7.87 -22.39 2.39
N TRP A 170 -6.98 -21.40 2.52
CA TRP A 170 -7.20 -20.05 1.98
C TRP A 170 -7.20 -20.05 0.45
N ASP A 171 -6.28 -20.78 -0.19
CA ASP A 171 -6.26 -20.95 -1.64
C ASP A 171 -7.52 -21.66 -2.14
N ALA A 172 -7.99 -22.68 -1.42
CA ALA A 172 -9.25 -23.36 -1.74
C ALA A 172 -10.47 -22.43 -1.61
N MET A 173 -10.49 -21.54 -0.61
CA MET A 173 -11.54 -20.53 -0.47
C MET A 173 -11.48 -19.46 -1.56
N VAL A 174 -10.29 -19.01 -1.97
CA VAL A 174 -10.15 -18.11 -3.13
C VAL A 174 -10.76 -18.76 -4.37
N ALA A 175 -10.45 -20.04 -4.64
CA ALA A 175 -11.03 -20.78 -5.76
C ALA A 175 -12.56 -20.94 -5.65
N ALA A 176 -13.10 -21.11 -4.44
CA ALA A 176 -14.55 -21.20 -4.21
C ALA A 176 -15.26 -19.85 -4.39
N LEU A 177 -14.59 -18.73 -4.09
CA LEU A 177 -15.11 -17.37 -4.26
C LEU A 177 -14.94 -16.83 -5.68
N ASP A 178 -13.93 -17.27 -6.43
CA ASP A 178 -13.61 -16.84 -7.80
C ASP A 178 -14.85 -16.70 -8.73
N PRO A 179 -15.73 -17.72 -8.86
CA PRO A 179 -16.90 -17.60 -9.74
C PRO A 179 -17.98 -16.63 -9.22
N LEU A 180 -17.87 -16.18 -7.97
CA LEU A 180 -18.81 -15.27 -7.32
C LEU A 180 -18.37 -13.79 -7.40
N VAL A 181 -17.11 -13.53 -7.77
CA VAL A 181 -16.54 -12.18 -7.85
C VAL A 181 -16.75 -11.61 -9.26
N THR A 182 -17.31 -10.40 -9.32
CA THR A 182 -17.59 -9.66 -10.54
C THR A 182 -17.13 -8.21 -10.38
N PRO A 183 -17.10 -7.39 -11.45
CA PRO A 183 -16.86 -5.95 -11.34
C PRO A 183 -17.83 -5.19 -10.42
N ARG A 184 -18.98 -5.78 -10.07
CA ARG A 184 -19.98 -5.22 -9.13
C ARG A 184 -20.04 -5.98 -7.80
N THR A 185 -18.97 -6.69 -7.44
CA THR A 185 -18.80 -7.29 -6.12
C THR A 185 -17.92 -6.37 -5.27
N LEU A 186 -18.37 -6.08 -4.05
CA LEU A 186 -17.54 -5.47 -3.01
C LEU A 186 -17.03 -6.56 -2.07
N ILE A 187 -15.72 -6.60 -1.81
CA ILE A 187 -15.14 -7.50 -0.81
C ILE A 187 -14.79 -6.71 0.44
N VAL A 188 -15.46 -7.01 1.54
CA VAL A 188 -15.28 -6.35 2.84
C VAL A 188 -14.59 -7.30 3.81
N GLN A 189 -13.38 -6.96 4.22
CA GLN A 189 -12.71 -7.63 5.34
C GLN A 189 -13.03 -6.88 6.64
N SER A 190 -13.60 -7.59 7.60
CA SER A 190 -13.83 -7.13 8.97
C SER A 190 -12.74 -7.70 9.87
N THR A 191 -11.78 -6.88 10.29
CA THR A 191 -10.59 -7.34 11.05
C THR A 191 -9.99 -6.18 11.83
N ASP A 192 -9.73 -6.40 13.12
CA ASP A 192 -8.85 -5.54 13.88
C ASP A 192 -7.39 -6.07 13.82
N PHE A 193 -6.42 -5.23 14.21
CA PHE A 193 -4.99 -5.47 13.99
C PHE A 193 -4.26 -5.96 15.24
N SER A 194 -3.20 -5.32 15.72
CA SER A 194 -2.51 -5.80 16.91
C SER A 194 -3.41 -5.77 18.16
N HIS A 195 -3.53 -6.88 18.89
CA HIS A 195 -4.27 -6.98 20.17
C HIS A 195 -3.43 -7.54 21.32
N TYR A 196 -3.82 -7.18 22.55
CA TYR A 196 -3.24 -7.68 23.81
C TYR A 196 -1.76 -7.34 23.97
N LEU A 197 -1.36 -6.19 23.44
CA LEU A 197 0.01 -5.67 23.47
C LEU A 197 0.05 -4.30 24.12
N SER A 198 1.20 -3.93 24.69
CA SER A 198 1.47 -2.53 25.02
C SER A 198 1.46 -1.66 23.76
N LEU A 199 1.19 -0.35 23.88
CA LEU A 199 1.18 0.54 22.72
C LEU A 199 2.46 0.49 21.87
N PRO A 200 3.68 0.52 22.45
CA PRO A 200 4.90 0.44 21.64
C PRO A 200 5.06 -0.89 20.90
N GLU A 201 4.67 -2.01 21.52
CA GLU A 201 4.68 -3.31 20.86
C GLU A 201 3.65 -3.38 19.73
N ALA A 202 2.46 -2.82 19.94
CA ALA A 202 1.41 -2.75 18.90
C ALA A 202 1.88 -1.91 17.70
N ILE A 203 2.48 -0.73 17.93
CA ILE A 203 3.05 0.10 16.85
C ILE A 203 4.10 -0.65 16.04
N LEU A 204 4.97 -1.42 16.71
CA LEU A 204 5.98 -2.24 16.02
C LEU A 204 5.34 -3.30 15.13
N ARG A 205 4.35 -4.05 15.65
CA ARG A 205 3.64 -5.10 14.90
C ARG A 205 2.76 -4.54 13.78
N ASP A 206 2.18 -3.35 13.98
CA ASP A 206 1.45 -2.63 12.95
C ASP A 206 2.39 -2.22 11.82
N GLN A 207 3.58 -1.69 12.13
CA GLN A 207 4.57 -1.33 11.11
C GLN A 207 5.00 -2.55 10.28
N GLU A 208 5.25 -3.69 10.92
CA GLU A 208 5.56 -4.95 10.23
C GLU A 208 4.41 -5.36 9.29
N THR A 209 3.17 -5.24 9.76
CA THR A 209 1.98 -5.55 8.97
C THR A 209 1.82 -4.59 7.78
N LEU A 210 2.02 -3.29 7.98
CA LEU A 210 1.98 -2.28 6.92
C LEU A 210 3.06 -2.52 5.86
N THR A 211 4.26 -2.93 6.28
CA THR A 211 5.35 -3.32 5.37
C THR A 211 4.96 -4.52 4.51
N VAL A 212 4.36 -5.55 5.11
CA VAL A 212 3.88 -6.75 4.39
C VAL A 212 2.76 -6.41 3.41
N ILE A 213 1.80 -5.58 3.82
CA ILE A 213 0.70 -5.10 2.97
C ILE A 213 1.24 -4.27 1.81
N ALA A 214 2.20 -3.35 2.06
CA ALA A 214 2.81 -2.50 1.04
C ALA A 214 3.56 -3.32 -0.03
N ALA A 215 4.21 -4.40 0.38
CA ALA A 215 4.90 -5.33 -0.52
C ALA A 215 3.95 -6.21 -1.35
N GLY A 216 2.67 -6.31 -0.97
CA GLY A 216 1.75 -7.27 -1.57
C GLY A 216 2.19 -8.73 -1.33
N ASP A 217 2.97 -8.98 -0.28
CA ASP A 217 3.63 -10.27 -0.06
C ASP A 217 2.71 -11.26 0.68
N LEU A 218 1.99 -12.04 -0.11
CA LEU A 218 1.07 -13.07 0.36
C LEU A 218 1.75 -14.14 1.22
N ASP A 219 3.02 -14.47 0.96
CA ASP A 219 3.76 -15.47 1.75
C ASP A 219 4.23 -14.89 3.09
N ALA A 220 4.45 -13.57 3.15
CA ALA A 220 4.71 -12.89 4.41
C ALA A 220 3.43 -12.74 5.26
N VAL A 221 2.24 -12.57 4.66
CA VAL A 221 0.95 -12.56 5.38
C VAL A 221 0.76 -13.84 6.20
N GLU A 222 1.09 -15.00 5.62
CA GLU A 222 1.01 -16.30 6.31
C GLU A 222 1.89 -16.37 7.56
N LYS A 223 3.02 -15.66 7.55
CA LYS A 223 4.01 -15.67 8.63
C LYS A 223 3.71 -14.66 9.74
N LEU A 224 2.76 -13.75 9.54
CA LEU A 224 2.32 -12.84 10.61
C LEU A 224 1.82 -13.66 11.81
N HIS A 225 1.95 -13.10 13.02
CA HIS A 225 1.49 -13.76 14.25
C HIS A 225 0.08 -13.28 14.60
N GLN A 226 -0.88 -14.20 14.66
CA GLN A 226 -2.27 -13.92 15.04
C GLN A 226 -2.48 -14.28 16.53
N PRO A 227 -2.97 -13.37 17.41
CA PRO A 227 -3.52 -12.03 17.11
C PRO A 227 -2.53 -10.87 17.30
N ARG A 228 -1.22 -11.12 17.47
CA ARG A 228 -0.24 -10.04 17.74
C ARG A 228 -0.15 -9.00 16.62
N HIS A 229 -0.44 -9.37 15.37
CA HIS A 229 -0.44 -8.47 14.21
C HIS A 229 -1.86 -8.17 13.69
N LEU A 230 -2.72 -9.17 13.67
CA LEU A 230 -4.09 -9.08 13.15
C LEU A 230 -4.97 -10.25 13.61
N ASP A 231 -6.28 -10.03 13.64
CA ASP A 231 -7.25 -11.06 14.03
C ASP A 231 -7.37 -12.23 13.05
N SER A 232 -7.14 -12.00 11.75
CA SER A 232 -7.36 -13.01 10.71
C SER A 232 -6.38 -12.90 9.55
N ARG A 233 -5.34 -13.74 9.56
CA ARG A 233 -4.41 -13.89 8.43
C ARG A 233 -5.11 -14.39 7.18
N GLY A 234 -6.01 -15.36 7.33
CA GLY A 234 -6.77 -15.91 6.21
C GLY A 234 -7.66 -14.87 5.54
N SER A 235 -8.33 -14.00 6.30
CA SER A 235 -9.14 -12.92 5.71
C SER A 235 -8.27 -11.92 4.94
N GLN A 236 -7.12 -11.51 5.51
CA GLN A 236 -6.18 -10.61 4.83
C GLN A 236 -5.61 -11.25 3.55
N TYR A 237 -5.26 -12.54 3.60
CA TYR A 237 -4.77 -13.29 2.46
C TYR A 237 -5.79 -13.35 1.33
N ILE A 238 -7.01 -13.81 1.63
CA ILE A 238 -8.10 -13.96 0.66
C ILE A 238 -8.47 -12.60 0.06
N GLN A 239 -8.54 -11.55 0.88
CA GLN A 239 -8.77 -10.18 0.43
C GLN A 239 -7.72 -9.76 -0.59
N MET A 240 -6.43 -9.80 -0.23
CA MET A 240 -5.36 -9.37 -1.12
C MET A 240 -5.29 -10.20 -2.41
N ARG A 241 -5.52 -11.51 -2.31
CA ARG A 241 -5.48 -12.42 -3.46
C ARG A 241 -6.60 -12.16 -4.45
N LEU A 242 -7.85 -12.08 -3.99
CA LEU A 242 -8.99 -11.78 -4.87
C LEU A 242 -8.87 -10.39 -5.51
N GLN A 243 -8.31 -9.41 -4.77
CA GLN A 243 -8.11 -8.06 -5.30
C GLN A 243 -7.09 -8.02 -6.42
N ALA A 244 -5.96 -8.72 -6.24
CA ALA A 244 -4.94 -8.85 -7.27
C ALA A 244 -5.47 -9.62 -8.49
N ASP A 245 -6.12 -10.76 -8.28
CA ASP A 245 -6.53 -11.66 -9.37
C ASP A 245 -7.68 -11.10 -10.23
N HIS A 246 -8.68 -10.44 -9.61
CA HIS A 246 -9.87 -9.96 -10.35
C HIS A 246 -9.81 -8.50 -10.79
N PHE A 247 -9.06 -7.66 -10.07
CA PHE A 247 -9.09 -6.20 -10.28
C PHE A 247 -7.71 -5.61 -10.57
N GLY A 248 -6.63 -6.38 -10.42
CA GLY A 248 -5.27 -5.85 -10.43
C GLY A 248 -5.04 -4.80 -9.34
N ALA A 249 -5.88 -4.79 -8.30
CA ALA A 249 -5.85 -3.76 -7.27
C ALA A 249 -4.84 -4.14 -6.19
N ALA A 250 -4.03 -3.16 -5.74
CA ALA A 250 -3.18 -3.32 -4.58
C ALA A 250 -3.79 -2.57 -3.38
N PRO A 251 -3.50 -3.02 -2.14
CA PRO A 251 -4.00 -2.34 -0.96
C PRO A 251 -3.48 -0.90 -0.89
N THR A 252 -4.36 0.04 -0.59
CA THR A 252 -3.99 1.39 -0.16
C THR A 252 -4.44 1.58 1.26
N VAL A 253 -3.50 1.82 2.19
CA VAL A 253 -3.83 2.08 3.59
C VAL A 253 -4.27 3.53 3.73
N ILE A 254 -5.48 3.71 4.25
CA ILE A 254 -6.17 5.00 4.30
C ILE A 254 -6.26 5.56 5.72
N ALA A 255 -6.09 4.71 6.72
CA ALA A 255 -5.92 5.10 8.11
C ALA A 255 -5.15 4.02 8.87
N ASN A 256 -4.35 4.45 9.84
CA ASN A 256 -3.83 3.58 10.89
C ASN A 256 -3.90 4.31 12.23
N SER A 257 -4.59 3.71 13.18
CA SER A 257 -4.86 4.26 14.50
C SER A 257 -4.90 3.15 15.53
N ASN A 258 -5.08 3.51 16.79
CA ASN A 258 -5.02 2.60 17.91
C ASN A 258 -6.00 3.03 19.00
N MET A 259 -6.60 2.07 19.70
CA MET A 259 -7.54 2.25 20.81
C MET A 259 -7.04 3.28 21.83
N GLN A 260 -5.74 3.33 22.10
CA GLN A 260 -5.15 4.29 23.04
C GLN A 260 -5.48 5.75 22.67
N PHE A 261 -5.57 6.10 21.39
CA PHE A 261 -5.83 7.48 20.94
C PHE A 261 -7.30 7.89 21.10
N TYR A 262 -8.20 6.95 21.37
CA TYR A 262 -9.60 7.21 21.70
C TYR A 262 -9.85 7.34 23.21
N LEU A 263 -8.82 7.11 24.03
CA LEU A 263 -8.94 7.05 25.48
C LEU A 263 -8.09 8.13 26.14
N GLU A 264 -8.66 8.81 27.14
CA GLU A 264 -7.95 9.84 27.89
C GLU A 264 -6.85 9.29 28.80
N ARG A 265 -6.93 8.00 29.17
CA ARG A 265 -5.99 7.36 30.09
C ARG A 265 -5.19 6.27 29.38
N PRO A 266 -3.89 6.11 29.72
CA PRO A 266 -3.09 5.01 29.23
C PRO A 266 -3.70 3.65 29.57
N VAL A 267 -3.73 2.74 28.60
CA VAL A 267 -4.12 1.33 28.78
C VAL A 267 -2.89 0.44 28.76
N ALA A 268 -2.94 -0.65 29.52
CA ALA A 268 -1.84 -1.63 29.56
C ALA A 268 -1.78 -2.48 28.29
N GLU A 269 -2.95 -2.79 27.72
CA GLU A 269 -3.13 -3.55 26.49
C GLU A 269 -4.04 -2.78 25.56
N THR A 270 -3.73 -2.80 24.27
CA THR A 270 -4.45 -2.03 23.25
C THR A 270 -4.90 -2.89 22.06
N THR A 271 -5.64 -2.25 21.16
CA THR A 271 -6.09 -2.76 19.87
C THR A 271 -5.75 -1.76 18.77
N SER A 272 -5.15 -2.21 17.68
CA SER A 272 -4.85 -1.38 16.51
C SER A 272 -5.90 -1.52 15.40
N TYR A 273 -5.96 -0.48 14.58
CA TYR A 273 -6.87 -0.35 13.46
C TYR A 273 -6.08 0.03 12.22
N ILE A 274 -6.17 -0.77 11.16
CA ILE A 274 -5.63 -0.45 9.84
C ILE A 274 -6.80 -0.53 8.85
N VAL A 275 -7.07 0.56 8.15
CA VAL A 275 -8.13 0.63 7.15
C VAL A 275 -7.50 0.57 5.78
N GLN A 276 -7.96 -0.35 4.93
CA GLN A 276 -7.47 -0.52 3.57
C GLN A 276 -8.59 -0.25 2.57
N ALA A 277 -8.25 0.34 1.43
CA ALA A 277 -9.12 0.48 0.27
C ALA A 277 -8.43 -0.10 -0.97
N TYR A 278 -9.22 -0.72 -1.84
CA TYR A 278 -8.76 -1.35 -3.08
C TYR A 278 -9.43 -0.64 -4.26
N PHE A 279 -8.68 0.28 -4.85
CA PHE A 279 -9.11 1.10 -5.99
C PHE A 279 -8.87 0.37 -7.31
N ASP A 280 -9.58 0.77 -8.36
CA ASP A 280 -9.21 0.36 -9.70
C ASP A 280 -7.83 0.92 -10.11
N GLN A 281 -7.18 0.30 -11.10
CA GLN A 281 -5.82 0.65 -11.47
C GLN A 281 -5.63 2.10 -11.95
N GLY A 282 -6.68 2.76 -12.45
CA GLY A 282 -6.59 4.15 -12.92
C GLY A 282 -6.44 5.14 -11.76
N ASP A 283 -7.16 4.89 -10.67
CA ASP A 283 -7.12 5.72 -9.45
C ASP A 283 -5.83 5.53 -8.64
N MET A 284 -5.08 4.44 -8.87
CA MET A 284 -3.84 4.12 -8.15
C MET A 284 -2.58 4.88 -8.61
N GLN A 285 -2.59 5.49 -9.80
CA GLN A 285 -1.40 6.13 -10.39
C GLN A 285 -1.17 7.57 -9.92
N ARG A 286 -2.11 8.16 -9.18
CA ARG A 286 -1.96 9.50 -8.62
C ARG A 286 -1.53 9.45 -7.15
N ILE A 287 -0.55 10.27 -6.82
CA ILE A 287 -0.17 10.66 -5.47
C ILE A 287 -0.91 11.96 -5.22
N GLY A 288 -1.71 12.06 -4.18
CA GLY A 288 -2.49 13.29 -4.07
C GLY A 288 -3.73 13.19 -3.23
N PRO A 289 -4.13 14.31 -2.61
CA PRO A 289 -5.31 14.39 -1.78
C PRO A 289 -6.50 14.73 -2.66
N ASP A 290 -7.02 13.75 -3.38
CA ASP A 290 -8.44 13.75 -3.73
C ASP A 290 -9.27 13.36 -2.48
N GLY A 291 -8.94 13.96 -1.32
CA GLY A 291 -9.77 14.10 -0.14
C GLY A 291 -9.74 13.05 0.97
N TYR A 292 -9.16 11.86 0.79
CA TYR A 292 -9.51 10.74 1.67
C TYR A 292 -8.40 10.18 2.58
N LEU A 293 -7.13 10.53 2.34
CA LEU A 293 -6.01 9.86 3.02
C LEU A 293 -5.38 10.79 4.05
N ASP A 294 -5.63 10.51 5.32
CA ASP A 294 -4.97 11.21 6.43
C ASP A 294 -3.45 10.97 6.38
N GLY A 295 -2.71 11.83 7.07
CA GLY A 295 -1.28 11.65 7.27
C GLY A 295 -0.40 12.55 6.39
N GLU A 296 0.78 12.84 6.92
CA GLU A 296 1.83 13.52 6.19
C GLU A 296 2.38 12.61 5.08
N ARG A 297 2.91 13.22 4.02
CA ARG A 297 3.45 12.49 2.87
C ARG A 297 4.86 12.94 2.57
N LEU A 298 5.68 12.01 2.13
CA LEU A 298 6.99 12.26 1.53
C LEU A 298 7.16 11.33 0.32
N CYS A 299 7.63 11.85 -0.79
CA CYS A 299 7.82 11.09 -2.01
C CYS A 299 9.31 10.97 -2.35
N PHE A 300 9.72 9.80 -2.80
CA PHE A 300 11.06 9.58 -3.35
C PHE A 300 10.97 9.36 -4.85
N ALA A 301 11.86 9.99 -5.60
CA ALA A 301 12.07 9.76 -7.02
C ALA A 301 13.53 9.43 -7.29
N GLY A 302 13.78 8.67 -8.35
CA GLY A 302 15.14 8.24 -8.69
C GLY A 302 15.95 9.32 -9.41
N ASP A 303 16.70 8.86 -10.41
CA ASP A 303 17.76 9.62 -11.07
C ASP A 303 17.22 10.85 -11.81
N THR A 304 17.79 12.01 -11.50
CA THR A 304 17.38 13.31 -12.03
C THR A 304 18.59 14.10 -12.51
N PHE A 305 18.57 14.50 -13.78
CA PHE A 305 19.65 15.23 -14.44
C PHE A 305 19.09 16.14 -15.54
N PHE A 306 19.41 17.45 -15.48
CA PHE A 306 18.89 18.47 -16.41
C PHE A 306 19.88 18.90 -17.51
N GLY A 307 20.99 18.17 -17.69
CA GLY A 307 22.04 18.49 -18.65
C GLY A 307 21.92 17.77 -20.00
N ARG A 308 23.03 17.74 -20.73
CA ARG A 308 23.23 17.04 -22.03
C ARG A 308 22.02 17.13 -22.97
N TYR A 309 21.44 15.99 -23.35
CA TYR A 309 20.38 15.92 -24.37
C TYR A 309 19.02 16.38 -23.83
N LEU A 310 18.82 16.36 -22.52
CA LEU A 310 17.61 16.88 -21.88
C LEU A 310 17.60 18.41 -21.89
N LEU A 311 18.75 19.04 -21.63
CA LEU A 311 18.92 20.50 -21.49
C LEU A 311 18.19 21.33 -22.57
N PRO A 312 18.41 21.14 -23.88
CA PRO A 312 17.75 21.97 -24.90
C PRO A 312 16.22 21.78 -24.94
N VAL A 313 15.71 20.68 -24.41
CA VAL A 313 14.27 20.38 -24.34
C VAL A 313 13.67 21.06 -23.11
N VAL A 314 14.24 20.83 -21.93
CA VAL A 314 13.69 21.35 -20.66
C VAL A 314 13.98 22.82 -20.40
N SER A 315 14.84 23.44 -21.21
CA SER A 315 15.06 24.89 -21.21
C SER A 315 13.94 25.66 -21.91
N ARG A 316 13.11 25.00 -22.73
CA ARG A 316 11.98 25.63 -23.41
C ARG A 316 10.85 25.89 -22.40
N PRO A 317 10.42 27.15 -22.18
CA PRO A 317 9.40 27.47 -21.18
C PRO A 317 8.07 26.74 -21.41
N ASP A 318 7.64 26.59 -22.66
CA ASP A 318 6.40 25.91 -23.03
C ASP A 318 6.41 24.41 -22.69
N ILE A 319 7.55 23.73 -22.88
CA ILE A 319 7.71 22.32 -22.50
C ILE A 319 7.82 22.19 -20.99
N ARG A 320 8.65 23.01 -20.35
CA ARG A 320 8.84 23.00 -18.89
C ARG A 320 7.52 23.22 -18.15
N ASP A 321 6.75 24.23 -18.53
CA ASP A 321 5.49 24.56 -17.84
C ASP A 321 4.46 23.44 -18.00
N ARG A 322 4.37 22.82 -19.18
CA ARG A 322 3.47 21.67 -19.41
C ARG A 322 3.90 20.43 -18.62
N LEU A 323 5.18 20.07 -18.70
CA LEU A 323 5.69 18.87 -18.05
C LEU A 323 5.66 18.99 -16.52
N THR A 324 5.99 20.16 -15.97
CA THR A 324 5.86 20.40 -14.52
C THR A 324 4.41 20.36 -14.06
N ALA A 325 3.45 20.84 -14.87
CA ALA A 325 2.03 20.70 -14.54
C ALA A 325 1.55 19.24 -14.56
N GLU A 326 1.98 18.44 -15.54
CA GLU A 326 1.68 17.00 -15.61
C GLU A 326 2.26 16.25 -14.39
N ILE A 327 3.51 16.54 -14.02
CA ILE A 327 4.14 15.94 -12.84
C ILE A 327 3.46 16.42 -11.56
N ALA A 328 3.08 17.69 -11.46
CA ALA A 328 2.39 18.22 -10.28
C ALA A 328 1.00 17.58 -10.07
N ASP A 329 0.25 17.31 -11.15
CA ASP A 329 -1.02 16.56 -11.09
C ASP A 329 -0.80 15.13 -10.57
N MET A 330 0.26 14.46 -11.06
CA MET A 330 0.64 13.12 -10.61
C MET A 330 1.10 13.08 -9.15
N LEU A 331 1.86 14.09 -8.69
CA LEU A 331 2.41 14.15 -7.33
C LEU A 331 1.43 14.71 -6.30
N GLY A 332 0.41 15.46 -6.72
CA GLY A 332 -0.62 16.03 -5.86
C GLY A 332 -0.03 16.77 -4.66
N GLY A 333 1.00 17.58 -4.93
CA GLY A 333 1.71 18.39 -3.94
C GLY A 333 2.54 17.60 -2.92
N CYS A 334 2.86 16.32 -3.17
CA CYS A 334 3.75 15.55 -2.30
C CYS A 334 5.16 16.18 -2.26
N PRO A 335 5.71 16.51 -1.07
CA PRO A 335 7.11 16.91 -0.93
C PRO A 335 8.04 15.85 -1.52
N LEU A 336 8.97 16.28 -2.39
CA LEU A 336 9.79 15.35 -3.18
C LEU A 336 11.24 15.29 -2.70
N VAL A 337 11.77 14.08 -2.57
CA VAL A 337 13.18 13.74 -2.38
C VAL A 337 13.68 13.05 -3.64
N LEU A 338 14.79 13.49 -4.23
CA LEU A 338 15.30 12.89 -5.47
C LEU A 338 16.80 12.60 -5.46
N ASN A 339 17.26 11.68 -6.32
CA ASN A 339 18.68 11.52 -6.59
C ASN A 339 19.12 12.52 -7.66
N LEU A 340 19.93 13.52 -7.28
CA LEU A 340 20.42 14.54 -8.20
C LEU A 340 21.77 14.12 -8.78
N GLU A 341 21.76 13.64 -10.01
CA GLU A 341 22.88 12.92 -10.61
C GLU A 341 23.68 13.85 -11.54
N GLY A 342 24.81 14.33 -11.03
CA GLY A 342 25.69 15.29 -11.70
C GLY A 342 26.01 16.53 -10.85
N VAL A 343 26.71 17.49 -11.45
CA VAL A 343 27.14 18.73 -10.79
C VAL A 343 26.40 19.95 -11.36
N THR A 344 25.79 20.76 -10.50
CA THR A 344 25.20 22.05 -10.92
C THR A 344 26.29 23.13 -11.02
N LEU A 345 26.28 23.91 -12.10
CA LEU A 345 27.22 25.02 -12.30
C LEU A 345 26.51 26.30 -12.71
N ALA A 346 26.95 27.43 -12.16
CA ALA A 346 26.51 28.75 -12.59
C ALA A 346 26.90 29.05 -14.06
N GLU A 347 28.11 28.62 -14.46
CA GLU A 347 28.60 28.75 -15.83
C GLU A 347 29.00 27.36 -16.35
N MET A 348 28.39 26.95 -17.45
CA MET A 348 28.67 25.65 -18.05
C MET A 348 29.96 25.71 -18.88
N PRO A 349 30.95 24.83 -18.62
CA PRO A 349 32.17 24.77 -19.41
C PRO A 349 31.90 24.24 -20.82
N THR A 350 32.69 24.71 -21.79
CA THR A 350 32.70 24.17 -23.14
C THR A 350 33.58 22.91 -23.20
N GLY A 351 33.10 21.85 -23.84
CA GLY A 351 33.89 20.64 -24.09
C GLY A 351 34.01 19.69 -22.89
N LEU A 352 32.92 19.56 -22.11
CA LEU A 352 32.78 18.44 -21.17
C LEU A 352 32.87 17.12 -21.92
N ASP A 353 33.49 16.12 -21.30
CA ASP A 353 33.43 14.74 -21.78
C ASP A 353 31.99 14.21 -21.68
N ASP A 354 31.58 13.33 -22.59
CA ASP A 354 30.22 12.78 -22.62
C ASP A 354 29.87 11.97 -21.34
N THR A 355 30.89 11.50 -20.63
CA THR A 355 30.77 10.79 -19.34
C THR A 355 30.64 11.71 -18.13
N GLN A 356 30.92 13.02 -18.28
CA GLN A 356 30.79 13.99 -17.20
C GLN A 356 29.39 14.61 -17.19
N LEU A 357 28.69 14.48 -16.07
CA LEU A 357 27.35 15.03 -15.89
C LEU A 357 27.41 16.39 -15.19
N ALA A 358 27.12 17.44 -15.94
CA ALA A 358 26.90 18.77 -15.40
C ALA A 358 25.65 19.42 -15.98
N MET A 359 25.02 20.29 -15.18
CA MET A 359 23.76 20.96 -15.53
C MET A 359 23.74 22.42 -15.05
N PRO A 360 23.05 23.33 -15.77
CA PRO A 360 22.99 24.74 -15.38
C PRO A 360 22.24 24.94 -14.07
N GLU A 361 22.84 25.67 -13.14
CA GLU A 361 22.32 25.88 -11.79
C GLU A 361 20.95 26.56 -11.76
N ASP A 362 20.79 27.69 -12.46
CA ASP A 362 19.53 28.45 -12.46
C ASP A 362 18.37 27.62 -13.00
N LEU A 363 18.63 26.81 -14.03
CA LEU A 363 17.63 25.91 -14.60
C LEU A 363 17.27 24.81 -13.61
N THR A 364 18.28 24.16 -13.01
CA THR A 364 18.08 23.10 -12.03
C THR A 364 17.27 23.60 -10.84
N LEU A 365 17.63 24.74 -10.25
CA LEU A 365 16.91 25.31 -9.10
C LEU A 365 15.45 25.67 -9.45
N ASP A 366 15.19 26.20 -10.64
CA ASP A 366 13.81 26.46 -11.12
C ASP A 366 13.00 25.16 -11.23
N TRP A 367 13.57 24.10 -11.81
CA TRP A 367 12.92 22.79 -11.88
C TRP A 367 12.66 22.19 -10.49
N LEU A 368 13.67 22.14 -9.62
CA LEU A 368 13.53 21.60 -8.26
C LEU A 368 12.41 22.32 -7.49
N LYS A 369 12.35 23.66 -7.58
CA LYS A 369 11.30 24.46 -6.95
C LYS A 369 9.91 24.16 -7.49
N ARG A 370 9.76 24.07 -8.82
CA ARG A 370 8.47 23.79 -9.49
C ARG A 370 7.95 22.39 -9.16
N LEU A 371 8.84 21.44 -8.96
CA LEU A 371 8.52 20.05 -8.63
C LEU A 371 8.26 19.84 -7.12
N GLY A 372 8.39 20.88 -6.29
CA GLY A 372 8.19 20.76 -4.84
C GLY A 372 9.27 19.93 -4.14
N VAL A 373 10.50 19.98 -4.65
CA VAL A 373 11.63 19.25 -4.06
C VAL A 373 12.03 19.88 -2.74
N VAL A 374 12.03 19.07 -1.69
CA VAL A 374 12.43 19.46 -0.34
C VAL A 374 13.82 18.96 0.02
N ALA A 375 14.28 17.88 -0.61
CA ALA A 375 15.61 17.35 -0.39
C ALA A 375 16.18 16.69 -1.65
N VAL A 376 17.50 16.64 -1.76
CA VAL A 376 18.21 15.88 -2.79
C VAL A 376 19.29 15.02 -2.18
N SER A 377 19.43 13.81 -2.68
CA SER A 377 20.67 13.03 -2.52
C SER A 377 21.68 13.51 -3.55
N ILE A 378 22.90 13.79 -3.08
CA ILE A 378 24.09 13.96 -3.94
C ILE A 378 25.12 12.84 -3.67
N ALA A 379 24.69 11.76 -3.02
CA ALA A 379 25.49 10.57 -2.78
C ALA A 379 25.35 9.63 -3.99
N ASN A 380 25.98 10.01 -5.09
CA ASN A 380 26.05 9.23 -6.33
C ASN A 380 27.42 9.39 -7.01
N ASN A 381 27.68 8.51 -7.98
CA ASN A 381 28.94 8.44 -8.73
C ASN A 381 29.23 9.71 -9.55
N HIS A 382 28.21 10.40 -10.05
CA HIS A 382 28.34 11.58 -10.90
C HIS A 382 28.44 12.92 -10.16
N SER A 383 28.16 12.96 -8.86
CA SER A 383 28.24 14.18 -8.04
C SER A 383 29.66 14.78 -7.93
N ARG A 384 30.69 14.05 -8.37
CA ARG A 384 32.11 14.42 -8.31
C ARG A 384 32.80 14.54 -9.67
N ASP A 385 32.06 14.49 -10.77
CA ASP A 385 32.64 14.50 -12.13
C ASP A 385 33.54 15.71 -12.43
N LEU A 386 33.31 16.82 -11.71
CA LEU A 386 34.10 18.06 -11.81
C LEU A 386 34.94 18.35 -10.56
N GLY A 387 35.09 17.36 -9.68
CA GLY A 387 35.88 17.45 -8.45
C GLY A 387 35.12 17.97 -7.24
N ALA A 388 35.82 17.98 -6.10
CA ALA A 388 35.23 18.25 -4.80
C ALA A 388 34.75 19.70 -4.59
N ALA A 389 35.43 20.69 -5.19
CA ALA A 389 35.09 22.10 -5.01
C ALA A 389 33.76 22.48 -5.68
N PRO A 390 33.51 22.15 -6.97
CA PRO A 390 32.20 22.36 -7.58
C PRO A 390 31.07 21.64 -6.85
N ARG A 391 31.31 20.41 -6.38
CA ARG A 391 30.33 19.66 -5.58
C ARG A 391 29.96 20.36 -4.27
N ALA A 392 30.96 20.86 -3.55
CA ALA A 392 30.73 21.60 -2.30
C ALA A 392 29.92 22.87 -2.55
N ALA A 393 30.27 23.62 -3.60
CA ALA A 393 29.53 24.81 -4.01
C ALA A 393 28.07 24.49 -4.40
N MET A 394 27.84 23.41 -5.15
CA MET A 394 26.49 22.90 -5.45
C MET A 394 25.70 22.64 -4.15
N ALA A 395 26.28 21.93 -3.18
CA ALA A 395 25.62 21.61 -1.93
C ALA A 395 25.27 22.87 -1.12
N GLU A 396 26.16 23.87 -1.05
CA GLU A 396 25.90 25.15 -0.39
C GLU A 396 24.73 25.90 -1.04
N ARG A 397 24.68 25.92 -2.37
CA ARG A 397 23.65 26.63 -3.13
C ARG A 397 22.28 25.97 -3.05
N LEU A 398 22.23 24.64 -3.08
CA LEU A 398 21.00 23.88 -2.81
C LEU A 398 20.45 24.22 -1.42
N ARG A 399 21.29 24.21 -0.39
CA ARG A 399 20.89 24.60 0.98
C ARG A 399 20.43 26.05 1.05
N ALA A 400 21.13 26.97 0.38
CA ALA A 400 20.74 28.38 0.32
C ALA A 400 19.38 28.59 -0.37
N ALA A 401 19.01 27.69 -1.31
CA ALA A 401 17.70 27.68 -1.94
C ALA A 401 16.60 27.01 -1.08
N GLY A 402 16.93 26.56 0.13
CA GLY A 402 15.99 25.88 1.03
C GLY A 402 15.79 24.39 0.73
N ILE A 403 16.67 23.79 -0.06
CA ILE A 403 16.64 22.36 -0.40
C ILE A 403 17.64 21.63 0.49
N ALA A 404 17.15 20.66 1.26
CA ALA A 404 18.02 19.84 2.10
C ALA A 404 18.94 18.97 1.23
N VAL A 405 20.18 18.77 1.67
CA VAL A 405 21.17 17.95 0.96
C VAL A 405 21.51 16.76 1.84
N VAL A 406 21.22 15.55 1.34
CA VAL A 406 21.51 14.28 2.00
C VAL A 406 22.75 13.67 1.35
N ASP A 407 23.76 13.39 2.16
CA ASP A 407 25.08 13.00 1.67
C ASP A 407 25.87 12.23 2.74
N GLY A 408 25.86 10.90 2.64
CA GLY A 408 26.53 10.00 3.57
C GLY A 408 25.63 9.46 4.68
N SER A 409 26.27 8.99 5.75
CA SER A 409 25.63 8.31 6.89
C SER A 409 25.06 9.26 7.96
N GLU A 410 25.23 10.56 7.81
CA GLU A 410 24.62 11.55 8.70
C GLU A 410 23.14 11.74 8.33
N ALA A 411 22.26 11.49 9.30
CA ALA A 411 20.82 11.54 9.09
C ALA A 411 20.32 12.99 8.99
N VAL A 412 19.61 13.29 7.90
CA VAL A 412 18.93 14.58 7.70
C VAL A 412 17.46 14.43 8.09
N ASP A 413 16.98 15.30 8.98
CA ASP A 413 15.57 15.32 9.38
C ASP A 413 14.72 16.06 8.35
N LEU A 414 13.76 15.37 7.74
CA LEU A 414 12.83 15.92 6.76
C LEU A 414 11.41 16.10 7.33
N GLY A 415 11.23 15.99 8.65
CA GLY A 415 9.96 16.09 9.35
C GLY A 415 9.48 14.70 9.80
N PRO A 416 8.62 14.01 9.02
CA PRO A 416 8.08 12.72 9.43
C PRO A 416 9.11 11.57 9.35
N MET A 417 10.26 11.80 8.72
CA MET A 417 11.29 10.78 8.54
C MET A 417 12.69 11.39 8.47
N ARG A 418 13.68 10.65 8.98
CA ARG A 418 15.10 10.95 8.79
C ARG A 418 15.65 10.17 7.60
N VAL A 419 16.57 10.77 6.84
CA VAL A 419 17.14 10.15 5.64
C VAL A 419 18.66 10.22 5.67
N ILE A 420 19.31 9.09 5.41
CA ILE A 420 20.73 9.02 5.02
C ILE A 420 20.82 8.69 3.53
N ALA A 421 21.94 9.01 2.89
CA ALA A 421 22.15 8.69 1.48
C ALA A 421 23.53 8.08 1.24
N LEU A 422 23.58 6.91 0.62
CA LEU A 422 24.80 6.13 0.47
C LEU A 422 24.99 5.71 -0.98
N THR A 423 26.25 5.71 -1.42
CA THR A 423 26.64 5.14 -2.71
C THR A 423 27.27 3.76 -2.48
N ASP A 424 26.98 2.81 -3.37
CA ASP A 424 27.70 1.54 -3.46
C ASP A 424 27.93 1.15 -4.92
N LEU A 425 28.83 1.89 -5.59
CA LEU A 425 29.18 1.62 -7.00
C LEU A 425 30.69 1.57 -7.21
N ASP A 426 31.12 0.47 -7.81
CA ASP A 426 32.52 0.16 -8.10
C ASP A 426 33.05 0.90 -9.36
N ASN A 427 32.18 1.64 -10.08
CA ASN A 427 32.52 2.39 -11.29
C ASN A 427 32.96 3.84 -11.02
N SER A 428 32.95 4.30 -9.76
CA SER A 428 33.51 5.59 -9.38
C SER A 428 35.04 5.54 -9.50
N GLY A 429 35.61 6.38 -10.37
CA GLY A 429 37.02 6.33 -10.78
C GLY A 429 38.02 6.14 -9.63
N VAL A 430 39.11 5.41 -9.88
CA VAL A 430 40.11 5.02 -8.89
C VAL A 430 40.69 6.24 -8.13
N PRO A 431 40.77 6.22 -6.79
CA PRO A 431 40.35 5.13 -5.90
C PRO A 431 38.81 5.03 -5.82
N HIS A 432 38.27 3.82 -5.74
CA HIS A 432 36.83 3.59 -5.60
C HIS A 432 36.29 4.36 -4.39
N THR A 433 35.63 5.51 -4.63
CA THR A 433 35.11 6.38 -3.58
C THR A 433 33.60 6.23 -3.50
N GLY A 434 33.07 5.96 -2.30
CA GLY A 434 31.63 5.79 -2.10
C GLY A 434 31.18 4.35 -2.29
N LEU A 435 31.93 3.39 -1.72
CA LEU A 435 31.43 2.05 -1.43
C LEU A 435 30.91 2.01 0.00
N VAL A 436 29.87 1.21 0.25
CA VAL A 436 29.41 0.93 1.61
C VAL A 436 30.33 -0.10 2.24
N THR A 437 31.12 0.37 3.23
CA THR A 437 32.03 -0.46 4.01
C THR A 437 31.41 -0.83 5.37
N PRO A 438 31.98 -1.81 6.10
CA PRO A 438 31.56 -2.12 7.46
C PRO A 438 31.58 -0.91 8.40
N GLU A 439 32.53 0.01 8.26
CA GLU A 439 32.65 1.22 9.09
C GLU A 439 31.48 2.20 8.85
N VAL A 440 31.02 2.31 7.59
CA VAL A 440 29.83 3.10 7.24
C VAL A 440 28.60 2.49 7.91
N LEU A 441 28.42 1.17 7.80
CA LEU A 441 27.30 0.47 8.44
C LEU A 441 27.34 0.56 9.97
N GLU A 442 28.53 0.52 10.56
CA GLU A 442 28.72 0.69 12.00
C GLU A 442 28.32 2.12 12.43
N THR A 443 28.61 3.12 11.60
CA THR A 443 28.18 4.51 11.84
C THR A 443 26.66 4.64 11.81
N VAL A 444 25.99 4.03 10.83
CA VAL A 444 24.51 4.01 10.77
C VAL A 444 23.94 3.28 11.99
N THR A 445 24.50 2.14 12.36
CA THR A 445 24.06 1.34 13.52
C THR A 445 24.21 2.09 14.85
N ARG A 446 25.26 2.92 14.98
CA ARG A 446 25.50 3.75 16.18
C ARG A 446 24.74 5.07 16.17
N SER A 447 23.98 5.37 15.12
CA SER A 447 23.23 6.61 15.02
C SER A 447 22.12 6.66 16.06
N ASP A 448 22.00 7.77 16.77
CA ASP A 448 20.89 8.03 17.71
C ASP A 448 19.63 8.55 16.98
N ALA A 449 19.61 8.52 15.65
CA ALA A 449 18.46 8.95 14.85
C ALA A 449 17.22 8.07 15.18
N PRO A 450 16.11 8.65 15.66
CA PRO A 450 14.93 7.87 15.99
C PRO A 450 14.24 7.36 14.71
N PRO A 451 13.61 6.17 14.75
CA PRO A 451 12.82 5.68 13.63
C PRO A 451 11.57 6.56 13.39
N PRO A 452 11.06 6.62 12.15
CA PRO A 452 11.56 5.91 10.98
C PRO A 452 12.83 6.56 10.39
N LEU A 453 13.79 5.71 10.02
CA LEU A 453 15.02 6.08 9.31
C LEU A 453 14.99 5.44 7.91
N ALA A 454 15.23 6.25 6.88
CA ALA A 454 15.38 5.78 5.51
C ALA A 454 16.84 5.84 5.03
N ALA A 455 17.24 4.85 4.24
CA ALA A 455 18.48 4.87 3.47
C ALA A 455 18.18 5.02 1.99
N PHE A 456 18.62 6.15 1.40
CA PHE A 456 18.55 6.38 -0.04
C PHE A 456 19.85 5.93 -0.70
N MET A 457 19.80 4.77 -1.35
CA MET A 457 20.92 4.07 -1.94
C MET A 457 21.10 4.45 -3.42
N HIS A 458 22.33 4.66 -3.84
CA HIS A 458 22.73 4.73 -5.25
C HIS A 458 23.65 3.54 -5.54
N TRP A 459 23.09 2.48 -6.12
CA TRP A 459 23.68 1.12 -6.13
C TRP A 459 23.13 0.23 -7.25
N GLY A 460 23.57 -1.03 -7.33
CA GLY A 460 23.01 -1.99 -8.27
C GLY A 460 23.66 -1.93 -9.64
N THR A 461 23.16 -2.77 -10.55
CA THR A 461 23.69 -2.91 -11.91
C THR A 461 22.74 -2.22 -12.89
N GLU A 462 23.30 -1.41 -13.81
CA GLU A 462 22.53 -0.74 -14.86
C GLU A 462 21.59 -1.72 -15.60
N TYR A 463 20.34 -1.29 -15.79
CA TYR A 463 19.27 -2.00 -16.49
C TYR A 463 18.83 -3.33 -15.84
N VAL A 464 19.24 -3.60 -14.60
CA VAL A 464 18.77 -4.76 -13.83
C VAL A 464 17.75 -4.30 -12.79
N ALA A 465 16.51 -4.78 -12.91
CA ALA A 465 15.37 -4.37 -12.08
C ALA A 465 15.21 -5.14 -10.76
N HIS A 466 16.16 -6.01 -10.41
CA HIS A 466 16.16 -6.81 -9.18
C HIS A 466 17.53 -6.81 -8.50
N PRO A 467 17.59 -6.92 -7.15
CA PRO A 467 18.84 -6.88 -6.41
C PRO A 467 19.71 -8.12 -6.66
N SER A 468 21.02 -7.92 -6.77
CA SER A 468 22.03 -8.98 -6.73
C SER A 468 22.30 -9.45 -5.30
N GLY A 469 23.23 -10.40 -5.14
CA GLY A 469 23.67 -10.84 -3.82
C GLY A 469 24.25 -9.71 -2.96
N ARG A 470 24.90 -8.70 -3.58
CA ARG A 470 25.48 -7.57 -2.84
C ARG A 470 24.41 -6.63 -2.31
N GLU A 471 23.43 -6.22 -3.12
CA GLU A 471 22.36 -5.34 -2.64
C GLU A 471 21.48 -6.04 -1.61
N ASN A 472 21.22 -7.35 -1.75
CA ASN A 472 20.54 -8.13 -0.71
C ASN A 472 21.31 -8.15 0.61
N ALA A 473 22.63 -8.31 0.58
CA ALA A 473 23.46 -8.31 1.79
C ALA A 473 23.47 -6.92 2.47
N LEU A 474 23.60 -5.85 1.69
CA LEU A 474 23.56 -4.48 2.20
C LEU A 474 22.17 -4.11 2.76
N ALA A 475 21.10 -4.50 2.07
CA ALA A 475 19.74 -4.31 2.58
C ALA A 475 19.53 -5.03 3.92
N GLY A 476 20.06 -6.25 4.04
CA GLY A 476 20.05 -7.01 5.29
C GLY A 476 20.83 -6.34 6.42
N ALA A 477 21.97 -5.70 6.11
CA ALA A 477 22.78 -4.97 7.08
C ALA A 477 22.14 -3.64 7.50
N LEU A 478 21.56 -2.89 6.57
CA LEU A 478 20.80 -1.66 6.87
C LEU A 478 19.58 -1.96 7.75
N ARG A 479 18.85 -3.05 7.48
CA ARG A 479 17.79 -3.54 8.38
C ARG A 479 18.32 -3.81 9.78
N GLN A 480 19.46 -4.51 9.92
CA GLN A 480 20.06 -4.77 11.23
C GLN A 480 20.46 -3.47 11.97
N ALA A 481 20.72 -2.40 11.23
CA ALA A 481 20.94 -1.05 11.74
C ALA A 481 19.63 -0.26 11.97
N ALA A 482 18.47 -0.94 12.05
CA ALA A 482 17.14 -0.36 12.27
C ALA A 482 16.66 0.65 11.20
N VAL A 483 17.20 0.57 9.98
CA VAL A 483 16.67 1.34 8.83
C VAL A 483 15.31 0.77 8.44
N SER A 484 14.25 1.57 8.56
CA SER A 484 12.86 1.13 8.32
C SER A 484 12.50 1.10 6.83
N LEU A 485 13.11 1.99 6.03
CA LEU A 485 12.85 2.09 4.59
C LEU A 485 14.17 2.18 3.82
N ILE A 486 14.34 1.33 2.80
CA ILE A 486 15.50 1.33 1.92
C ILE A 486 14.99 1.65 0.52
N VAL A 487 15.50 2.73 -0.07
CA VAL A 487 15.09 3.22 -1.39
C VAL A 487 16.32 3.25 -2.27
N GLY A 488 16.32 2.57 -3.40
CA GLY A 488 17.44 2.61 -4.35
C GLY A 488 17.18 3.50 -5.57
N ALA A 489 18.27 3.92 -6.20
CA ALA A 489 18.37 4.53 -7.52
C ALA A 489 19.70 4.07 -8.16
N HIS A 490 20.04 4.57 -9.36
CA HIS A 490 21.16 4.20 -10.25
C HIS A 490 20.84 3.25 -11.42
N PRO A 491 20.15 2.10 -11.26
CA PRO A 491 20.02 1.15 -12.36
C PRO A 491 19.30 1.68 -13.63
N HIS A 492 18.77 2.91 -13.59
CA HIS A 492 17.94 3.52 -14.65
C HIS A 492 16.65 2.73 -14.99
N VAL A 493 16.37 1.67 -14.24
CA VAL A 493 15.14 0.88 -14.26
C VAL A 493 14.57 0.81 -12.85
N SER A 494 13.27 1.01 -12.72
CA SER A 494 12.56 0.80 -11.46
C SER A 494 12.42 -0.69 -11.16
N GLY A 495 12.41 -1.05 -9.87
CA GLY A 495 11.96 -2.36 -9.44
C GLY A 495 10.48 -2.58 -9.76
N GLU A 496 10.09 -3.85 -9.89
CA GLU A 496 8.70 -4.22 -10.22
C GLU A 496 7.74 -4.10 -9.02
N ARG A 497 8.26 -4.29 -7.80
CA ARG A 497 7.48 -4.28 -6.56
C ARG A 497 8.34 -3.90 -5.37
N LEU A 498 7.67 -3.55 -4.28
CA LEU A 498 8.29 -3.40 -2.96
C LEU A 498 8.55 -4.79 -2.35
N MET A 499 9.55 -4.88 -1.47
CA MET A 499 9.95 -6.13 -0.81
C MET A 499 9.94 -5.96 0.71
N ALA A 500 9.19 -6.80 1.41
CA ALA A 500 9.21 -6.86 2.87
C ALA A 500 10.41 -7.71 3.34
N LEU A 501 11.29 -7.13 4.15
CA LEU A 501 12.44 -7.83 4.70
C LEU A 501 12.13 -8.37 6.10
N ALA A 502 12.57 -9.60 6.37
CA ALA A 502 12.50 -10.24 7.68
C ALA A 502 11.11 -10.17 8.37
N GLY A 503 10.03 -10.43 7.62
CA GLY A 503 8.67 -10.41 8.19
C GLY A 503 8.09 -9.01 8.39
N GLY A 504 8.71 -7.97 7.80
CA GLY A 504 8.17 -6.61 7.79
C GLY A 504 9.01 -5.58 8.56
N GLU A 505 10.15 -5.96 9.11
CA GLU A 505 11.05 -5.07 9.87
C GLU A 505 11.54 -3.87 9.03
N SER A 506 11.79 -4.09 7.73
CA SER A 506 12.16 -3.04 6.78
C SER A 506 11.47 -3.24 5.44
N LEU A 507 11.17 -2.13 4.78
CA LEU A 507 10.63 -2.11 3.42
C LEU A 507 11.75 -1.75 2.42
N LEU A 508 11.86 -2.50 1.33
CA LEU A 508 12.83 -2.24 0.26
C LEU A 508 12.12 -1.87 -1.04
N ALA A 509 12.39 -0.68 -1.54
CA ALA A 509 12.21 -0.30 -2.94
C ALA A 509 13.57 -0.38 -3.63
N TYR A 510 13.84 -1.50 -4.32
CA TYR A 510 15.20 -1.80 -4.82
C TYR A 510 15.79 -0.70 -5.72
N SER A 511 14.98 -0.17 -6.64
CA SER A 511 15.37 0.93 -7.53
C SER A 511 14.12 1.71 -7.94
N LEU A 512 14.24 3.04 -8.00
CA LEU A 512 13.24 3.93 -8.56
C LEU A 512 13.50 4.27 -10.03
N GLY A 513 14.66 3.91 -10.57
CA GLY A 513 15.05 4.19 -11.95
C GLY A 513 15.11 5.68 -12.28
N ASN A 514 14.80 6.05 -13.53
CA ASN A 514 14.88 7.44 -13.99
C ASN A 514 13.62 8.22 -13.62
N PHE A 515 13.80 9.37 -12.97
CA PHE A 515 12.74 10.38 -12.86
C PHE A 515 12.75 11.30 -14.09
N LEU A 516 13.73 12.20 -14.15
CA LEU A 516 13.98 13.08 -15.30
C LEU A 516 15.44 12.93 -15.70
N PHE A 517 15.71 12.07 -16.69
CA PHE A 517 17.06 11.76 -17.14
C PHE A 517 17.10 11.60 -18.66
N ASP A 518 18.21 11.92 -19.31
CA ASP A 518 18.34 12.03 -20.77
C ASP A 518 18.48 10.70 -21.52
N GLN A 519 17.91 9.61 -20.97
CA GLN A 519 17.89 8.28 -21.57
C GLN A 519 16.48 7.93 -22.10
N PRO A 520 16.30 7.79 -23.42
CA PRO A 520 15.05 7.32 -24.00
C PRO A 520 15.04 5.78 -24.13
N GLY A 521 13.87 5.20 -24.34
CA GLY A 521 13.72 3.80 -24.73
C GLY A 521 12.96 2.95 -23.71
N GLU A 522 12.64 1.72 -24.11
CA GLU A 522 11.89 0.75 -23.31
C GLU A 522 12.76 0.01 -22.29
N THR A 523 14.09 0.13 -22.40
CA THR A 523 15.05 -0.49 -21.48
C THR A 523 15.27 0.31 -20.20
N VAL A 524 14.64 1.47 -20.08
CA VAL A 524 14.68 2.33 -18.89
C VAL A 524 13.27 2.56 -18.38
N SER A 525 13.12 2.71 -17.06
CA SER A 525 11.83 2.96 -16.42
C SER A 525 12.01 3.82 -15.19
N GLY A 526 10.92 4.42 -14.74
CA GLY A 526 10.87 5.26 -13.57
C GLY A 526 9.71 4.88 -12.66
N ALA A 527 9.89 5.12 -11.37
CA ALA A 527 8.82 5.10 -10.39
C ALA A 527 8.99 6.20 -9.35
N VAL A 528 7.89 6.61 -8.73
CA VAL A 528 7.88 7.42 -7.52
C VAL A 528 7.42 6.53 -6.37
N LEU A 529 8.12 6.59 -5.25
CA LEU A 529 7.69 5.95 -4.01
C LEU A 529 6.96 6.99 -3.15
N GLU A 530 5.64 6.84 -3.00
CA GLU A 530 4.89 7.59 -1.99
C GLU A 530 5.07 6.92 -0.63
N VAL A 531 5.43 7.69 0.40
CA VAL A 531 5.44 7.26 1.80
C VAL A 531 4.44 8.13 2.57
N ARG A 532 3.50 7.48 3.25
CA ARG A 532 2.45 8.11 4.05
C ARG A 532 2.65 7.77 5.51
N PHE A 533 2.62 8.79 6.37
CA PHE A 533 2.85 8.67 7.79
C PHE A 533 1.55 8.85 8.57
N PHE A 534 1.29 7.97 9.53
CA PHE A 534 0.08 8.01 10.35
C PHE A 534 0.37 8.59 11.73
N PRO A 535 -0.64 9.18 12.40
CA PRO A 535 -0.46 9.82 13.71
C PRO A 535 0.17 8.95 14.80
N GLN A 536 0.05 7.62 14.67
CA GLN A 536 0.64 6.67 15.61
C GLN A 536 2.15 6.42 15.43
N GLY A 537 2.78 7.07 14.46
CA GLY A 537 4.22 6.96 14.19
C GLY A 537 4.61 5.83 13.23
N THR A 538 3.65 5.21 12.57
CA THR A 538 3.84 4.21 11.51
C THR A 538 3.77 4.85 10.12
N PHE A 539 4.21 4.12 9.10
CA PHE A 539 4.09 4.52 7.70
C PHE A 539 3.68 3.37 6.78
N PHE A 540 3.07 3.74 5.66
CA PHE A 540 2.76 2.86 4.53
C PHE A 540 3.35 3.45 3.26
N ALA A 541 3.81 2.62 2.32
CA ALA A 541 4.38 3.09 1.08
C ALA A 541 3.75 2.43 -0.16
N ARG A 542 3.74 3.18 -1.27
CA ARG A 542 3.28 2.72 -2.58
C ARG A 542 4.32 3.04 -3.65
N LEU A 543 4.65 2.05 -4.47
CA LEU A 543 5.48 2.24 -5.65
C LEU A 543 4.58 2.56 -6.84
N ILE A 544 4.78 3.72 -7.45
CA ILE A 544 3.93 4.25 -8.51
C ILE A 544 4.78 4.39 -9.77
N PRO A 545 4.60 3.51 -10.78
CA PRO A 545 5.28 3.63 -12.06
C PRO A 545 4.96 4.96 -12.73
N ILE A 546 5.94 5.57 -13.37
CA ILE A 546 5.79 6.81 -14.12
C ILE A 546 6.18 6.60 -15.59
N PRO A 547 5.62 7.38 -16.53
CA PRO A 547 6.11 7.35 -17.91
C PRO A 547 7.55 7.84 -17.97
N ASN A 548 8.29 7.45 -19.03
CA ASN A 548 9.59 8.06 -19.30
C ASN A 548 9.41 9.56 -19.59
N LEU A 549 9.74 10.40 -18.61
CA LEU A 549 9.48 11.84 -18.66
C LEU A 549 10.33 12.56 -19.70
N TYR A 550 11.49 12.01 -20.07
CA TYR A 550 12.29 12.55 -21.18
C TYR A 550 11.64 12.28 -22.53
N ALA A 551 11.16 11.05 -22.77
CA ALA A 551 10.40 10.74 -23.97
C ALA A 551 9.11 11.58 -24.06
N ARG A 552 8.45 11.84 -22.92
CA ARG A 552 7.34 12.80 -22.84
C ARG A 552 7.77 14.21 -23.21
N ALA A 553 8.87 14.72 -22.65
CA ALA A 553 9.39 16.04 -22.99
C ALA A 553 9.71 16.19 -24.48
N LEU A 554 10.29 15.16 -25.10
CA LEU A 554 10.56 15.12 -26.54
C LEU A 554 9.28 15.14 -27.38
N ALA A 555 8.22 14.44 -26.96
CA ALA A 555 6.94 14.43 -27.66
C ALA A 555 6.21 15.79 -27.60
N LEU A 556 6.56 16.65 -26.62
CA LEU A 556 6.05 18.00 -26.48
C LEU A 556 6.81 19.04 -27.31
N ARG A 557 7.99 18.68 -27.85
CA ARG A 557 8.88 19.54 -28.62
C ARG A 557 8.30 19.91 -29.97
#